data_AF-A0A413YU89-F1
#
_entry.id   AF-A0A413YU89-F1
#
_cell.length_a   1.000
_cell.length_b   1.000
_cell.length_c   1.000
_cell.angle_alpha   90.00
_cell.angle_beta   90.00
_cell.angle_gamma   90.00
#
_symmetry.space_group_name_H-M   'P 1'
#
loop_
_entity.id
_entity.type
_entity.pdbx_description
1 polymer ?
#
loop_
_entity_poly.entity_id
_entity_poly.type
_entity_poly.pdbx_seq_one_letter_code
_entity_poly.pdbx_strand_id
1 'polypeptide(L)'
;MNEDFSLGKMSADARLTATFKYYEKTEQNGEIIITACLGEGDVPRLNRGYGLDGNELWLSLNNLYQSIRGKNDNTAADDIISWCQQYAHPYYASEDIEEYRWDIEKDTEYWDFSTNILGNFTFDVHTMRKDLESLYRDTLVILMFKKCLERLDVSTDLAQITWTNEFADFNSFPMQKHLGKISAYLNKMSGVTMKLGLDENGELKVMPDFHSVFDAARFALSQYVSIPTDYPIAYADRVGVATCECCGRLFIKNGNRQKYCDNPECKKERNRRKSRTAYRRKIQEENDNRWA
;
A
#
# COMPACT_ATOMS: atom_id res chain seq x y z
N MET A 1 1.03 9.95 -30.75
CA MET A 1 1.48 8.76 -29.99
C MET A 1 0.66 8.74 -28.73
N ASN A 2 0.05 7.61 -28.37
CA ASN A 2 -0.72 7.55 -27.13
C ASN A 2 0.28 7.42 -25.98
N GLU A 3 0.40 8.47 -25.17
CA GLU A 3 0.95 8.33 -23.84
C GLU A 3 -0.07 7.52 -23.02
N ASP A 4 0.36 6.35 -22.56
CA ASP A 4 -0.41 5.52 -21.64
C ASP A 4 -0.49 6.24 -20.29
N PHE A 5 -1.46 7.14 -20.15
CA PHE A 5 -2.02 7.54 -18.86
C PHE A 5 -2.68 6.30 -18.23
N SER A 6 -1.88 5.40 -17.68
CA SER A 6 -2.37 4.34 -16.81
C SER A 6 -2.38 4.87 -15.38
N LEU A 7 -3.57 5.22 -14.89
CA LEU A 7 -3.81 5.50 -13.46
C LEU A 7 -3.51 4.24 -12.62
N GLY A 8 -2.24 4.06 -12.24
CA GLY A 8 -1.72 2.88 -11.55
C GLY A 8 -0.19 2.78 -11.64
N LYS A 9 0.41 3.03 -12.81
CA LYS A 9 1.86 3.29 -12.91
C LYS A 9 2.13 4.63 -12.24
N MET A 10 3.07 4.67 -11.30
CA MET A 10 3.58 5.91 -10.73
C MET A 10 4.57 6.62 -11.69
N SER A 11 4.25 6.68 -12.98
CA SER A 11 5.05 7.39 -13.99
C SER A 11 4.98 8.92 -13.88
N ALA A 12 4.13 9.45 -12.98
CA ALA A 12 4.00 10.88 -12.72
C ALA A 12 4.97 11.42 -11.66
N ASP A 13 5.52 10.55 -10.81
CA ASP A 13 6.61 10.91 -9.89
C ASP A 13 7.70 9.84 -10.00
N ALA A 14 8.70 10.13 -10.82
CA ALA A 14 9.86 9.28 -11.04
C ALA A 14 10.89 9.35 -9.90
N ARG A 15 10.47 9.76 -8.68
CA ARG A 15 11.31 9.90 -7.49
C ARG A 15 12.26 8.72 -7.35
N LEU A 16 13.54 9.05 -7.19
CA LEU A 16 14.59 8.09 -6.94
C LEU A 16 14.45 7.59 -5.49
N THR A 17 14.13 6.31 -5.31
CA THR A 17 14.07 5.66 -4.01
C THR A 17 15.27 4.72 -3.82
N ALA A 18 15.65 4.49 -2.57
CA ALA A 18 16.72 3.57 -2.20
C ALA A 18 16.18 2.30 -1.53
N THR A 19 16.75 1.14 -1.90
CA THR A 19 16.68 -0.10 -1.13
C THR A 19 18.06 -0.48 -0.62
N PHE A 20 18.11 -0.92 0.64
CA PHE A 20 19.33 -1.35 1.32
C PHE A 20 19.27 -2.84 1.59
N LYS A 21 20.42 -3.49 1.44
CA LYS A 21 20.59 -4.93 1.67
C LYS A 21 20.55 -5.26 3.16
N TYR A 22 21.02 -4.36 4.01
CA TYR A 22 21.09 -4.53 5.45
C TYR A 22 20.46 -3.35 6.18
N TYR A 23 19.88 -3.66 7.33
CA TYR A 23 19.40 -2.71 8.31
C TYR A 23 19.82 -3.21 9.69
N GLU A 24 20.30 -2.31 10.54
CA GLU A 24 20.54 -2.59 11.95
C GLU A 24 19.32 -2.17 12.77
N LYS A 25 19.03 -2.96 13.82
CA LYS A 25 17.96 -2.70 14.79
C LYS A 25 18.61 -2.41 16.14
N THR A 26 18.55 -1.16 16.59
CA THR A 26 19.09 -0.72 17.88
C THR A 26 17.97 -0.31 18.83
N GLU A 27 18.24 -0.35 20.14
CA GLU A 27 17.34 0.20 21.15
C GLU A 27 17.97 1.48 21.71
N GLN A 28 17.27 2.60 21.61
CA GLN A 28 17.74 3.92 22.03
C GLN A 28 16.66 4.56 22.89
N ASN A 29 16.98 4.85 24.16
CA ASN A 29 16.02 5.41 25.14
C ASN A 29 14.72 4.58 25.33
N GLY A 30 14.72 3.29 25.00
CA GLY A 30 13.55 2.41 25.02
C GLY A 30 12.73 2.40 23.73
N GLU A 31 13.13 3.16 22.71
CA GLU A 31 12.56 3.15 21.37
C GLU A 31 13.39 2.22 20.47
N ILE A 32 12.74 1.51 19.54
CA ILE A 32 13.43 0.64 18.58
C ILE A 32 13.69 1.44 17.31
N ILE A 33 14.97 1.65 17.01
CA ILE A 33 15.43 2.43 15.86
C ILE A 33 15.94 1.46 14.79
N ILE A 34 15.47 1.66 13.56
CA ILE A 34 15.98 0.98 12.36
C ILE A 34 16.88 1.97 11.61
N THR A 35 18.11 1.55 11.31
CA THR A 35 19.09 2.30 10.52
C THR A 35 19.51 1.45 9.33
N ALA A 36 19.52 2.03 8.12
CA ALA A 36 20.08 1.38 6.94
C ALA A 36 21.61 1.23 7.07
N CYS A 37 22.16 0.14 6.53
CA CYS A 37 23.60 -0.13 6.60
C CYS A 37 24.16 -0.56 5.24
N LEU A 38 25.42 -0.18 4.99
CA LEU A 38 26.21 -0.63 3.85
C LEU A 38 27.41 -1.46 4.35
N GLY A 39 27.68 -2.58 3.70
CA GLY A 39 28.92 -3.33 3.88
C GLY A 39 30.07 -2.73 3.07
N GLU A 40 31.28 -3.26 3.25
CA GLU A 40 32.44 -2.87 2.46
C GLU A 40 32.20 -3.10 0.96
N GLY A 41 32.16 -2.02 0.17
CA GLY A 41 31.85 -2.04 -1.26
C GLY A 41 30.37 -2.24 -1.64
N ASP A 42 29.44 -2.36 -0.69
CA ASP A 42 28.00 -2.38 -1.00
C ASP A 42 27.48 -0.93 -1.20
N VAL A 43 26.79 -0.67 -2.32
CA VAL A 43 26.03 0.57 -2.59
C VAL A 43 24.53 0.36 -2.36
N PRO A 44 23.74 1.41 -2.04
CA PRO A 44 22.28 1.31 -2.06
C PRO A 44 21.79 1.02 -3.48
N ARG A 45 20.77 0.17 -3.61
CA ARG A 45 20.10 -0.03 -4.90
C ARG A 45 19.10 1.09 -5.11
N LEU A 46 19.31 1.88 -6.15
CA LEU A 46 18.38 2.94 -6.55
C LEU A 46 17.32 2.42 -7.51
N ASN A 47 16.10 2.92 -7.36
CA ASN A 47 14.94 2.55 -8.17
C ASN A 47 14.17 3.84 -8.53
N ARG A 48 13.72 3.98 -9.77
CA ARG A 48 12.73 5.01 -10.12
C ARG A 48 11.36 4.51 -9.65
N GLY A 49 10.73 5.25 -8.73
CA GLY A 49 9.57 4.77 -7.98
C GLY A 49 9.93 3.66 -6.97
N TYR A 50 8.92 2.90 -6.54
CA TYR A 50 8.94 2.14 -5.28
C TYR A 50 9.16 0.62 -5.42
N GLY A 51 9.66 0.18 -6.58
CA GLY A 51 9.76 -1.25 -6.92
C GLY A 51 8.42 -1.97 -7.11
N LEU A 52 7.30 -1.24 -7.03
CA LEU A 52 5.90 -1.66 -7.12
C LEU A 52 5.11 -0.62 -7.90
N ASP A 53 3.96 -1.01 -8.47
CA ASP A 53 2.97 -0.02 -8.92
C ASP A 53 2.29 0.67 -7.71
N GLY A 54 1.59 1.79 -7.93
CA GLY A 54 1.00 2.56 -6.83
C GLY A 54 -0.06 1.78 -6.03
N ASN A 55 -0.85 0.94 -6.70
CA ASN A 55 -1.84 0.09 -6.04
C ASN A 55 -1.14 -1.03 -5.26
N GLU A 56 -0.14 -1.68 -5.85
CA GLU A 56 0.66 -2.70 -5.17
C GLU A 56 1.36 -2.15 -3.92
N LEU A 57 1.94 -0.95 -4.00
CA LEU A 57 2.55 -0.25 -2.86
C LEU A 57 1.54 -0.06 -1.72
N TRP A 58 0.40 0.57 -2.01
CA TRP A 58 -0.68 0.82 -1.05
C TRP A 58 -1.19 -0.48 -0.40
N LEU A 59 -1.38 -1.54 -1.19
CA LEU A 59 -1.84 -2.84 -0.69
C LEU A 59 -0.76 -3.56 0.12
N SER A 60 0.51 -3.43 -0.24
CA SER A 60 1.63 -4.04 0.48
C SER A 60 1.79 -3.45 1.88
N LEU A 61 1.70 -2.12 2.03
CA LEU A 61 1.77 -1.43 3.33
C LEU A 61 0.57 -1.78 4.22
N ASN A 62 -0.65 -1.82 3.65
CA ASN A 62 -1.84 -2.31 4.36
C ASN A 62 -1.66 -3.75 4.87
N ASN A 63 -1.02 -4.60 4.06
CA ASN A 63 -0.75 -6.00 4.43
C ASN A 63 0.40 -6.13 5.45
N LEU A 64 1.40 -5.25 5.41
CA LEU A 64 2.46 -5.14 6.42
C LEU A 64 1.87 -4.76 7.78
N TYR A 65 0.97 -3.76 7.83
CA TYR A 65 0.25 -3.41 9.05
C TYR A 65 -0.50 -4.63 9.62
N GLN A 66 -1.20 -5.38 8.77
CA GLN A 66 -1.92 -6.59 9.19
C GLN A 66 -1.01 -7.72 9.71
N SER A 67 0.26 -7.79 9.30
CA SER A 67 1.22 -8.76 9.87
C SER A 67 1.88 -8.30 11.17
N ILE A 68 2.00 -6.99 11.41
CA ILE A 68 2.66 -6.44 12.61
C ILE A 68 1.69 -6.00 13.73
N ARG A 69 0.39 -5.86 13.44
CA ARG A 69 -0.61 -5.52 14.47
C ARG A 69 -0.59 -6.54 15.61
N GLY A 70 -0.51 -6.06 16.85
CA GLY A 70 -0.39 -6.89 18.05
C GLY A 70 1.02 -7.42 18.35
N LYS A 71 2.03 -7.20 17.49
CA LYS A 71 3.44 -7.41 17.85
C LYS A 71 3.96 -6.26 18.73
N ASN A 72 5.04 -6.48 19.48
CA ASN A 72 5.85 -5.40 20.06
C ASN A 72 6.77 -4.80 18.98
N ASP A 73 7.37 -3.64 19.24
CA ASP A 73 8.21 -2.93 18.27
C ASP A 73 9.42 -3.75 17.82
N ASN A 74 10.08 -4.45 18.74
CA ASN A 74 11.25 -5.27 18.43
C ASN A 74 10.94 -6.41 17.42
N THR A 75 9.78 -7.07 17.54
CA THR A 75 9.34 -8.12 16.60
C THR A 75 8.69 -7.54 15.33
N ALA A 76 8.03 -6.37 15.42
CA ALA A 76 7.48 -5.69 14.26
C ALA A 76 8.58 -5.15 13.33
N ALA A 77 9.71 -4.72 13.90
CA ALA A 77 10.87 -4.26 13.18
C ALA A 77 11.40 -5.28 12.17
N ASP A 78 11.35 -6.59 12.48
CA ASP A 78 11.87 -7.63 11.60
C ASP A 78 11.02 -7.75 10.30
N ASP A 79 9.69 -7.65 10.40
CA ASP A 79 8.82 -7.60 9.21
C ASP A 79 8.99 -6.29 8.43
N ILE A 80 9.19 -5.16 9.13
CA ILE A 80 9.42 -3.85 8.52
C ILE A 80 10.74 -3.84 7.75
N ILE A 81 11.84 -4.34 8.34
CA ILE A 81 13.13 -4.51 7.67
C ILE A 81 12.97 -5.39 6.42
N SER A 82 12.30 -6.53 6.54
CA SER A 82 12.06 -7.41 5.39
C SER A 82 11.27 -6.74 4.26
N TRP A 83 10.32 -5.85 4.59
CA TRP A 83 9.60 -5.05 3.59
C TRP A 83 10.50 -3.98 2.97
N CYS A 84 11.32 -3.29 3.77
CA CYS A 84 12.22 -2.22 3.31
C CYS A 84 13.36 -2.74 2.43
N GLN A 85 13.86 -3.95 2.72
CA GLN A 85 14.84 -4.66 1.87
C GLN A 85 14.24 -5.05 0.51
N GLN A 86 12.94 -5.35 0.47
CA GLN A 86 12.26 -5.82 -0.74
C GLN A 86 11.79 -4.68 -1.65
N TYR A 87 11.33 -3.56 -1.09
CA TYR A 87 10.57 -2.54 -1.83
C TYR A 87 11.20 -1.15 -1.81
N ALA A 88 11.25 -0.48 -0.66
CA ALA A 88 11.86 0.86 -0.49
C ALA A 88 12.14 1.19 0.98
N HIS A 89 13.09 2.09 1.24
CA HIS A 89 13.14 2.82 2.51
C HIS A 89 11.83 3.64 2.69
N PRO A 90 11.24 3.74 3.91
CA PRO A 90 9.89 4.30 4.08
C PRO A 90 9.79 5.83 4.02
N TYR A 91 10.85 6.53 4.42
CA TYR A 91 10.90 8.00 4.51
C TYR A 91 12.02 8.57 3.63
N TYR A 92 11.85 9.78 3.10
CA TYR A 92 12.83 10.46 2.27
C TYR A 92 13.01 11.90 2.74
N ALA A 93 14.23 12.42 2.62
CA ALA A 93 14.51 13.83 2.85
C ALA A 93 13.75 14.72 1.85
N SER A 94 13.55 15.99 2.23
CA SER A 94 13.07 17.05 1.33
C SER A 94 14.12 17.45 0.28
N GLU A 95 15.38 17.18 0.56
CA GLU A 95 16.45 17.23 -0.44
C GLU A 95 16.27 16.04 -1.37
N ASP A 96 16.24 16.29 -2.68
CA ASP A 96 16.24 15.22 -3.65
C ASP A 96 17.49 14.38 -3.45
N ILE A 97 17.35 13.05 -3.53
CA ILE A 97 18.50 12.20 -3.83
C ILE A 97 18.85 12.57 -5.27
N GLU A 98 19.72 13.57 -5.44
CA GLU A 98 20.31 13.92 -6.73
C GLU A 98 20.72 12.61 -7.42
N GLU A 99 20.54 12.52 -8.74
CA GLU A 99 21.01 11.40 -9.56
C GLU A 99 22.55 11.51 -9.64
N TYR A 100 23.19 11.41 -8.46
CA TYR A 100 24.60 11.55 -8.24
C TYR A 100 25.31 10.54 -9.12
N ARG A 101 26.49 10.92 -9.55
CA ARG A 101 27.35 10.02 -10.29
C ARG A 101 27.91 8.95 -9.35
N TRP A 102 27.16 7.87 -9.17
CA TRP A 102 27.54 6.68 -8.39
C TRP A 102 28.72 5.91 -9.02
N ASP A 103 29.28 6.41 -10.13
CA ASP A 103 30.60 6.13 -10.69
C ASP A 103 31.80 6.63 -9.82
N ILE A 104 31.61 6.87 -8.51
CA ILE A 104 32.71 7.14 -7.56
C ILE A 104 33.45 5.82 -7.24
N GLU A 105 34.35 5.43 -8.13
CA GLU A 105 35.41 4.45 -7.84
C GLU A 105 36.51 5.07 -6.94
N LYS A 106 36.24 5.36 -5.64
CA LYS A 106 37.31 5.48 -4.60
C LYS A 106 36.87 5.58 -3.12
N ASP A 107 37.64 4.84 -2.30
CA ASP A 107 37.51 4.53 -0.87
C ASP A 107 37.72 5.67 0.16
N THR A 108 37.37 6.93 -0.12
CA THR A 108 37.47 7.96 0.96
C THR A 108 36.34 8.98 0.91
N GLU A 109 36.15 9.65 -0.22
CA GLU A 109 34.97 10.50 -0.43
C GLU A 109 33.68 9.67 -0.37
N TYR A 110 33.70 8.43 -0.89
CA TYR A 110 32.59 7.49 -0.79
C TYR A 110 32.20 7.15 0.66
N TRP A 111 33.17 6.91 1.55
CA TRP A 111 32.90 6.50 2.93
C TRP A 111 32.46 7.67 3.81
N ASP A 112 33.07 8.84 3.67
CA ASP A 112 32.68 10.04 4.41
C ASP A 112 31.26 10.49 3.97
N PHE A 113 30.95 10.42 2.68
CA PHE A 113 29.61 10.66 2.14
C PHE A 113 28.58 9.61 2.62
N SER A 114 28.91 8.31 2.53
CA SER A 114 28.02 7.23 2.97
C SER A 114 27.70 7.35 4.46
N THR A 115 28.69 7.64 5.30
CA THR A 115 28.49 7.79 6.74
C THR A 115 27.60 8.99 7.08
N ASN A 116 27.74 10.10 6.35
CA ASN A 116 26.88 11.28 6.50
C ASN A 116 25.45 11.08 5.97
N ILE A 117 25.26 10.31 4.89
CA ILE A 117 23.92 10.05 4.32
C ILE A 117 23.14 8.95 5.05
N LEU A 118 23.79 7.93 5.63
CA LEU A 118 23.07 6.86 6.33
C LEU A 118 22.29 7.34 7.57
N GLY A 119 22.68 8.48 8.16
CA GLY A 119 21.88 9.16 9.18
C GLY A 119 20.48 9.56 8.70
N ASN A 120 20.33 9.90 7.41
CA ASN A 120 19.04 10.23 6.78
C ASN A 120 18.20 8.99 6.46
N PHE A 121 18.77 7.78 6.58
CA PHE A 121 18.10 6.49 6.40
C PHE A 121 17.93 5.76 7.74
N THR A 122 17.54 6.53 8.75
CA THR A 122 17.22 6.07 10.11
C THR A 122 15.80 6.48 10.48
N PHE A 123 15.03 5.58 11.11
CA PHE A 123 13.68 5.88 11.57
C PHE A 123 13.28 5.07 12.81
N ASP A 124 12.38 5.66 13.61
CA ASP A 124 11.74 5.00 14.75
C ASP A 124 10.62 4.04 14.28
N VAL A 125 10.64 2.82 14.83
CA VAL A 125 9.63 1.79 14.54
C VAL A 125 8.25 2.20 15.01
N HIS A 126 8.11 2.91 16.13
CA HIS A 126 6.81 3.31 16.66
C HIS A 126 6.09 4.30 15.72
N THR A 127 6.85 5.21 15.11
CA THR A 127 6.39 6.16 14.08
C THR A 127 5.98 5.43 12.80
N MET A 128 6.82 4.54 12.27
CA MET A 128 6.49 3.67 11.13
C MET A 128 5.19 2.87 11.36
N ARG A 129 4.98 2.37 12.59
CA ARG A 129 3.76 1.65 12.97
C ARG A 129 2.52 2.54 13.04
N LYS A 130 2.65 3.78 13.52
CA LYS A 130 1.56 4.78 13.52
C LYS A 130 1.14 5.14 12.10
N ASP A 131 2.09 5.34 11.20
CA ASP A 131 1.79 5.66 9.80
C ASP A 131 1.14 4.49 9.07
N LEU A 132 1.62 3.27 9.30
CA LEU A 132 1.00 2.02 8.83
C LEU A 132 -0.44 1.86 9.36
N GLU A 133 -0.68 2.13 10.64
CA GLU A 133 -2.01 2.09 11.23
C GLU A 133 -2.93 3.16 10.64
N SER A 134 -2.43 4.40 10.50
CA SER A 134 -3.16 5.52 9.92
C SER A 134 -3.58 5.22 8.48
N LEU A 135 -2.64 4.78 7.62
CA LEU A 135 -2.93 4.38 6.25
C LEU A 135 -3.96 3.23 6.17
N TYR A 136 -3.89 2.26 7.09
CA TYR A 136 -4.85 1.14 7.14
C TYR A 136 -6.26 1.59 7.56
N ARG A 137 -6.35 2.50 8.54
CA ARG A 137 -7.62 3.11 8.98
C ARG A 137 -8.23 3.94 7.85
N ASP A 138 -7.45 4.82 7.23
CA ASP A 138 -7.85 5.61 6.05
C ASP A 138 -8.36 4.70 4.93
N THR A 139 -7.60 3.64 4.62
CA THR A 139 -7.96 2.65 3.59
C THR A 139 -9.36 2.05 3.83
N LEU A 140 -9.66 1.60 5.04
CA LEU A 140 -10.94 0.96 5.33
C LEU A 140 -12.11 1.96 5.34
N VAL A 141 -11.91 3.15 5.92
CA VAL A 141 -12.94 4.21 5.94
C VAL A 141 -13.24 4.73 4.53
N ILE A 142 -12.22 4.96 3.71
CA ILE A 142 -12.38 5.53 2.36
C ILE A 142 -12.97 4.51 1.37
N LEU A 143 -12.61 3.23 1.48
CA LEU A 143 -13.27 2.17 0.71
C LEU A 143 -14.73 1.97 1.13
N MET A 144 -15.06 2.11 2.42
CA MET A 144 -16.44 2.15 2.89
C MET A 144 -17.19 3.36 2.30
N PHE A 145 -16.62 4.55 2.33
CA PHE A 145 -17.23 5.76 1.75
C PHE A 145 -17.51 5.59 0.26
N LYS A 146 -16.57 5.02 -0.52
CA LYS A 146 -16.78 4.72 -1.95
C LYS A 146 -18.00 3.80 -2.15
N LYS A 147 -18.05 2.65 -1.46
CA LYS A 147 -19.20 1.73 -1.49
C LYS A 147 -20.52 2.41 -1.09
N CYS A 148 -20.48 3.25 -0.06
CA CYS A 148 -21.64 3.99 0.44
C CYS A 148 -22.17 4.94 -0.65
N LEU A 149 -21.30 5.74 -1.28
CA LEU A 149 -21.63 6.65 -2.38
C LEU A 149 -22.17 5.90 -3.62
N GLU A 150 -21.64 4.70 -3.89
CA GLU A 150 -22.12 3.75 -4.91
C GLU A 150 -23.45 3.05 -4.53
N ARG A 151 -24.00 3.32 -3.35
CA ARG A 151 -25.23 2.74 -2.78
C ARG A 151 -25.16 1.22 -2.54
N LEU A 152 -23.97 0.71 -2.26
CA LEU A 152 -23.72 -0.69 -1.90
C LEU A 152 -23.90 -0.91 -0.39
N ASP A 153 -24.12 -2.16 0.02
CA ASP A 153 -24.11 -2.55 1.44
C ASP A 153 -22.70 -2.36 2.02
N VAL A 154 -22.65 -1.67 3.17
CA VAL A 154 -21.43 -1.38 3.94
C VAL A 154 -21.43 -2.05 5.32
N SER A 155 -22.41 -2.90 5.63
CA SER A 155 -22.54 -3.56 6.94
C SER A 155 -21.29 -4.36 7.35
N THR A 156 -20.63 -5.00 6.38
CA THR A 156 -19.40 -5.77 6.62
C THR A 156 -18.17 -4.87 6.82
N ASP A 157 -18.14 -3.70 6.18
CA ASP A 157 -17.09 -2.71 6.34
C ASP A 157 -17.23 -1.99 7.69
N LEU A 158 -18.45 -1.61 8.07
CA LEU A 158 -18.77 -1.03 9.38
C LEU A 158 -18.39 -1.94 10.54
N ALA A 159 -18.62 -3.25 10.42
CA ALA A 159 -18.19 -4.23 11.41
C ALA A 159 -16.66 -4.30 11.58
N GLN A 160 -15.88 -3.95 10.55
CA GLN A 160 -14.42 -3.91 10.60
C GLN A 160 -13.88 -2.61 11.21
N ILE A 161 -14.52 -1.46 10.96
CA ILE A 161 -14.11 -0.15 11.52
C ILE A 161 -14.71 0.16 12.91
N THR A 162 -15.06 -0.89 13.67
CA THR A 162 -15.71 -0.83 15.00
C THR A 162 -14.92 -0.10 16.09
N TRP A 163 -13.66 0.29 15.83
CA TRP A 163 -12.90 1.20 16.70
C TRP A 163 -13.44 2.64 16.72
N THR A 164 -14.33 3.03 15.79
CA THR A 164 -15.10 4.27 15.89
C THR A 164 -16.60 4.01 15.88
N ASN A 165 -17.31 4.55 16.87
CA ASN A 165 -18.77 4.72 16.79
C ASN A 165 -19.18 5.89 15.85
N GLU A 166 -18.20 6.63 15.30
CA GLU A 166 -18.38 7.83 14.45
C GLU A 166 -19.21 7.56 13.18
N PHE A 167 -19.10 6.35 12.63
CA PHE A 167 -19.73 5.95 11.37
C PHE A 167 -20.91 4.96 11.54
N ALA A 168 -21.33 4.64 12.77
CA ALA A 168 -22.35 3.62 13.02
C ALA A 168 -23.70 3.87 12.32
N ASP A 169 -23.99 5.13 11.94
CA ASP A 169 -25.17 5.56 11.21
C ASP A 169 -25.07 5.44 9.68
N PHE A 170 -23.93 5.03 9.11
CA PHE A 170 -23.76 4.89 7.65
C PHE A 170 -24.62 3.77 7.03
N ASN A 171 -25.12 2.83 7.84
CA ASN A 171 -26.15 1.86 7.43
C ASN A 171 -27.56 2.50 7.27
N SER A 172 -27.75 3.77 7.64
CA SER A 172 -29.03 4.46 7.52
C SER A 172 -29.08 5.38 6.29
N PHE A 173 -30.17 5.29 5.53
CA PHE A 173 -30.49 6.24 4.46
C PHE A 173 -31.19 7.48 5.04
N PRO A 174 -31.01 8.69 4.47
CA PRO A 174 -30.47 8.97 3.13
C PRO A 174 -29.04 9.51 3.09
N MET A 175 -28.35 9.21 1.98
CA MET A 175 -26.96 9.58 1.66
C MET A 175 -26.59 11.05 1.93
N GLN A 176 -27.52 11.98 1.66
CA GLN A 176 -27.28 13.42 1.82
C GLN A 176 -26.87 13.81 3.25
N LYS A 177 -27.21 13.00 4.26
CA LYS A 177 -26.79 13.25 5.65
C LYS A 177 -25.31 12.89 5.91
N HIS A 178 -24.73 11.99 5.12
CA HIS A 178 -23.37 11.47 5.32
C HIS A 178 -22.30 12.29 4.59
N LEU A 179 -22.65 13.06 3.55
CA LEU A 179 -21.69 13.88 2.79
C LEU A 179 -20.88 14.84 3.67
N GLY A 180 -21.51 15.44 4.70
CA GLY A 180 -20.81 16.29 5.67
C GLY A 180 -19.78 15.54 6.50
N LYS A 181 -20.08 14.30 6.94
CA LYS A 181 -19.14 13.44 7.67
C LYS A 181 -18.00 12.97 6.77
N ILE A 182 -18.30 12.58 5.53
CA ILE A 182 -17.30 12.17 4.53
C ILE A 182 -16.32 13.33 4.29
N SER A 183 -16.83 14.53 3.99
CA SER A 183 -15.98 15.72 3.78
C SER A 183 -15.16 16.07 5.03
N ALA A 184 -15.76 16.01 6.22
CA ALA A 184 -15.05 16.27 7.47
C ALA A 184 -13.94 15.25 7.77
N TYR A 185 -14.07 13.99 7.33
CA TYR A 185 -12.99 12.99 7.43
C TYR A 185 -11.90 13.25 6.38
N LEU A 186 -12.28 13.47 5.11
CA LEU A 186 -11.32 13.75 4.03
C LEU A 186 -10.46 14.98 4.32
N ASN A 187 -11.02 16.01 4.97
CA ASN A 187 -10.26 17.20 5.41
C ASN A 187 -9.30 16.95 6.59
N LYS A 188 -9.41 15.82 7.31
CA LYS A 188 -8.49 15.39 8.38
C LYS A 188 -7.41 14.42 7.89
N MET A 189 -7.66 13.74 6.77
CA MET A 189 -6.69 12.84 6.14
C MET A 189 -5.45 13.64 5.72
N SER A 190 -4.27 13.05 5.85
CA SER A 190 -3.04 13.65 5.34
C SER A 190 -3.13 13.83 3.83
N GLY A 191 -3.18 15.10 3.40
CA GLY A 191 -3.11 15.47 1.99
C GLY A 191 -1.73 15.23 1.38
N VAL A 192 -1.64 15.31 0.06
CA VAL A 192 -0.39 15.17 -0.69
C VAL A 192 0.01 16.55 -1.22
N THR A 193 1.22 16.99 -0.93
CA THR A 193 1.80 18.21 -1.48
C THR A 193 1.97 18.07 -2.99
N MET A 194 1.68 19.12 -3.76
CA MET A 194 1.93 19.17 -5.20
C MET A 194 3.05 20.16 -5.47
N LYS A 195 4.04 19.77 -6.29
CA LYS A 195 5.14 20.62 -6.76
C LYS A 195 5.10 20.80 -8.28
N LEU A 196 5.80 21.83 -8.76
CA LEU A 196 6.13 21.99 -10.17
C LEU A 196 7.54 21.41 -10.38
N GLY A 197 7.66 20.43 -11.28
CA GLY A 197 8.93 19.79 -11.63
C GLY A 197 9.10 19.64 -13.13
N LEU A 198 10.15 18.93 -13.53
CA LEU A 198 10.38 18.50 -14.91
C LEU A 198 10.09 17.00 -15.02
N ASP A 199 9.51 16.57 -16.14
CA ASP A 199 9.35 15.14 -16.42
C ASP A 199 10.55 14.54 -17.18
N GLU A 200 10.44 13.28 -17.60
CA GLU A 200 11.51 12.57 -18.30
C GLU A 200 11.90 13.16 -19.67
N ASN A 201 11.07 14.04 -20.24
CA ASN A 201 11.34 14.78 -21.47
C ASN A 201 11.88 16.19 -21.21
N GLY A 202 11.95 16.62 -19.94
CA GLY A 202 12.30 17.98 -19.55
C GLY A 202 11.13 18.97 -19.67
N GLU A 203 9.88 18.50 -19.70
CA GLU A 203 8.70 19.37 -19.76
C GLU A 203 8.18 19.72 -18.36
N LEU A 204 7.69 20.96 -18.19
CA LEU A 204 7.15 21.45 -16.92
C LEU A 204 5.84 20.74 -16.55
N LYS A 205 5.82 20.06 -15.40
CA LYS A 205 4.70 19.22 -14.97
C LYS A 205 4.37 19.44 -13.50
N VAL A 206 3.07 19.54 -13.19
CA VAL A 206 2.59 19.50 -11.81
C VAL A 206 2.54 18.04 -11.37
N MET A 207 3.30 17.71 -10.32
CA MET A 207 3.50 16.34 -9.82
C MET A 207 3.36 16.32 -8.30
N PRO A 208 2.98 15.19 -7.68
CA PRO A 208 3.01 15.08 -6.23
C PRO A 208 4.45 15.16 -5.71
N ASP A 209 4.61 15.63 -4.47
CA ASP A 209 5.88 15.64 -3.75
C ASP A 209 5.79 14.64 -2.59
N PHE A 210 6.20 13.40 -2.84
CA PHE A 210 6.14 12.34 -1.82
C PHE A 210 7.36 12.40 -0.92
N HIS A 211 7.16 12.66 0.38
CA HIS A 211 8.22 12.58 1.40
C HIS A 211 8.28 11.20 2.06
N SER A 212 7.31 10.33 1.79
CA SER A 212 7.25 8.97 2.31
C SER A 212 6.50 8.01 1.39
N VAL A 213 6.71 6.70 1.61
CA VAL A 213 5.89 5.62 1.02
C VAL A 213 4.40 5.76 1.36
N PHE A 214 4.08 6.43 2.47
CA PHE A 214 2.70 6.64 2.93
C PHE A 214 1.98 7.72 2.13
N ASP A 215 2.69 8.77 1.68
CA ASP A 215 2.12 9.81 0.82
C ASP A 215 1.80 9.23 -0.56
N ALA A 216 2.74 8.45 -1.11
CA ALA A 216 2.55 7.67 -2.33
C ALA A 216 1.35 6.70 -2.23
N ALA A 217 1.23 5.99 -1.11
CA ALA A 217 0.11 5.08 -0.88
C ALA A 217 -1.25 5.79 -0.69
N ARG A 218 -1.27 6.93 0.01
CA ARG A 218 -2.49 7.78 0.13
C ARG A 218 -2.88 8.38 -1.22
N PHE A 219 -1.93 8.77 -2.05
CA PHE A 219 -2.18 9.20 -3.43
C PHE A 219 -2.77 8.06 -4.26
N ALA A 220 -2.19 6.86 -4.23
CA ALA A 220 -2.71 5.70 -4.93
C ALA A 220 -4.14 5.34 -4.50
N LEU A 221 -4.42 5.32 -3.19
CA LEU A 221 -5.78 5.16 -2.64
C LEU A 221 -6.73 6.25 -3.17
N SER A 222 -6.29 7.51 -3.18
CA SER A 222 -7.09 8.65 -3.65
C SER A 222 -7.43 8.54 -5.13
N GLN A 223 -6.46 8.16 -5.98
CA GLN A 223 -6.67 7.86 -7.39
C GLN A 223 -7.65 6.68 -7.56
N TYR A 224 -7.42 5.58 -6.84
CA TYR A 224 -8.26 4.39 -6.88
C TYR A 224 -9.74 4.67 -6.57
N VAL A 225 -10.02 5.52 -5.58
CA VAL A 225 -11.41 5.87 -5.25
C VAL A 225 -12.03 6.92 -6.17
N SER A 226 -11.25 7.86 -6.69
CA SER A 226 -11.75 8.97 -7.52
C SER A 226 -12.26 8.55 -8.90
N ILE A 227 -11.82 7.41 -9.44
CA ILE A 227 -12.21 6.96 -10.79
C ILE A 227 -13.67 6.41 -10.77
N PRO A 228 -14.68 7.05 -11.44
CA PRO A 228 -16.11 6.90 -11.12
C PRO A 228 -16.86 5.60 -11.48
N THR A 229 -16.18 4.49 -11.71
CA THR A 229 -16.77 3.15 -12.02
C THR A 229 -17.46 2.98 -13.38
N ASP A 230 -18.01 4.02 -14.01
CA ASP A 230 -18.58 4.00 -15.38
C ASP A 230 -17.61 4.52 -16.48
N TYR A 231 -16.63 5.35 -16.09
CA TYR A 231 -15.60 5.90 -16.98
C TYR A 231 -14.89 4.82 -17.83
N PRO A 232 -14.62 5.05 -19.13
CA PRO A 232 -14.02 4.06 -20.02
C PRO A 232 -12.64 3.54 -19.57
N ILE A 233 -12.43 2.23 -19.72
CA ILE A 233 -11.21 1.50 -19.31
C ILE A 233 -9.98 1.94 -20.13
N ALA A 234 -10.15 2.59 -21.28
CA ALA A 234 -9.08 2.98 -22.20
C ALA A 234 -8.07 4.03 -21.65
N TYR A 235 -8.35 4.67 -20.51
CA TYR A 235 -7.49 5.67 -19.86
C TYR A 235 -7.09 5.27 -18.43
N ALA A 236 -7.33 4.01 -18.03
CA ALA A 236 -6.91 3.46 -16.75
C ALA A 236 -7.15 1.94 -16.74
N ASP A 237 -6.09 1.15 -16.60
CA ASP A 237 -6.20 -0.27 -16.24
C ASP A 237 -6.75 -0.38 -14.81
N ARG A 238 -8.08 -0.29 -14.67
CA ARG A 238 -8.77 -0.40 -13.39
C ARG A 238 -8.59 -1.79 -12.81
N VAL A 239 -7.65 -1.91 -11.89
CA VAL A 239 -7.52 -3.06 -11.01
C VAL A 239 -8.74 -3.15 -10.09
N GLY A 240 -9.30 -4.33 -9.89
CA GLY A 240 -10.28 -4.54 -8.83
C GLY A 240 -9.54 -4.87 -7.54
N VAL A 241 -9.85 -4.24 -6.40
CA VAL A 241 -9.29 -4.61 -5.09
C VAL A 241 -10.29 -5.44 -4.28
N ALA A 242 -9.81 -6.42 -3.51
CA ALA A 242 -10.61 -7.14 -2.53
C ALA A 242 -9.79 -7.64 -1.34
N THR A 243 -10.50 -7.95 -0.25
CA THR A 243 -10.00 -8.70 0.90
C THR A 243 -10.08 -10.20 0.64
N CYS A 244 -9.01 -10.95 0.90
CA CYS A 244 -8.98 -12.40 0.70
C CYS A 244 -9.80 -13.15 1.75
N GLU A 245 -10.79 -13.95 1.32
CA GLU A 245 -11.64 -14.80 2.19
C GLU A 245 -10.89 -15.88 2.99
N CYS A 246 -9.58 -16.07 2.77
CA CYS A 246 -8.75 -17.03 3.49
C CYS A 246 -7.78 -16.39 4.48
N CYS A 247 -7.20 -15.23 4.17
CA CYS A 247 -6.11 -14.65 4.97
C CYS A 247 -6.30 -13.18 5.36
N GLY A 248 -7.42 -12.53 5.00
CA GLY A 248 -7.70 -11.12 5.35
C GLY A 248 -6.82 -10.08 4.64
N ARG A 249 -5.80 -10.50 3.89
CA ARG A 249 -4.95 -9.59 3.11
C ARG A 249 -5.71 -8.97 1.94
N LEU A 250 -5.44 -7.69 1.67
CA LEU A 250 -5.91 -7.01 0.47
C LEU A 250 -5.10 -7.49 -0.75
N PHE A 251 -5.74 -7.59 -1.92
CA PHE A 251 -5.09 -8.03 -3.15
C PHE A 251 -5.76 -7.46 -4.41
N ILE A 252 -4.99 -7.36 -5.50
CA ILE A 252 -5.48 -7.04 -6.85
C ILE A 252 -6.16 -8.28 -7.46
N LYS A 253 -7.38 -8.11 -7.95
CA LYS A 253 -8.21 -9.13 -8.58
C LYS A 253 -7.87 -9.22 -10.06
N ASN A 254 -7.51 -10.42 -10.50
CA ASN A 254 -7.41 -10.80 -11.91
C ASN A 254 -8.78 -11.09 -12.55
N GLY A 255 -9.88 -10.94 -11.79
CA GLY A 255 -11.23 -11.06 -12.33
C GLY A 255 -12.34 -10.80 -11.29
N ASN A 256 -13.50 -10.34 -11.76
CA ASN A 256 -14.59 -9.84 -10.90
C ASN A 256 -15.08 -10.84 -9.84
N ARG A 257 -15.00 -12.15 -10.11
CA ARG A 257 -15.42 -13.23 -9.20
C ARG A 257 -14.30 -13.77 -8.29
N GLN A 258 -13.09 -13.20 -8.33
CA GLN A 258 -11.98 -13.64 -7.48
C GLN A 258 -12.22 -13.25 -6.00
N LYS A 259 -12.14 -14.26 -5.12
CA LYS A 259 -12.38 -14.19 -3.67
C LYS A 259 -11.13 -14.48 -2.81
N TYR A 260 -10.07 -14.99 -3.44
CA TYR A 260 -8.86 -15.47 -2.79
C TYR A 260 -7.65 -14.88 -3.52
N CYS A 261 -6.68 -14.37 -2.76
CA CYS A 261 -5.41 -13.89 -3.31
C CYS A 261 -4.56 -15.04 -3.84
N ASP A 262 -3.49 -14.70 -4.56
CA ASP A 262 -2.65 -15.66 -5.28
C ASP A 262 -1.57 -16.35 -4.42
N ASN A 263 -1.56 -16.12 -3.10
CA ASN A 263 -0.70 -16.80 -2.14
C ASN A 263 -0.90 -18.34 -2.20
N PRO A 264 0.17 -19.16 -2.15
CA PRO A 264 0.09 -20.63 -2.25
C PRO A 264 -0.87 -21.29 -1.25
N GLU A 265 -0.92 -20.85 0.00
CA GLU A 265 -1.83 -21.44 1.01
C GLU A 265 -3.29 -21.07 0.74
N CYS A 266 -3.54 -19.83 0.29
CA CYS A 266 -4.87 -19.40 -0.14
C CYS A 266 -5.35 -20.17 -1.39
N LYS A 267 -4.43 -20.47 -2.33
CA LYS A 267 -4.70 -21.33 -3.49
C LYS A 267 -5.02 -22.77 -3.08
N LYS A 268 -4.28 -23.35 -2.12
CA LYS A 268 -4.57 -24.68 -1.56
C LYS A 268 -5.96 -24.73 -0.92
N GLU A 269 -6.31 -23.77 -0.06
CA GLU A 269 -7.63 -23.72 0.58
C GLU A 269 -8.76 -23.52 -0.43
N ARG A 270 -8.59 -22.64 -1.42
CA ARG A 270 -9.53 -22.46 -2.53
C ARG A 270 -9.79 -23.78 -3.27
N ASN A 271 -8.74 -24.53 -3.57
CA ASN A 271 -8.85 -25.83 -4.25
C ASN A 271 -9.54 -26.88 -3.36
N ARG A 272 -9.23 -26.91 -2.05
CA ARG A 272 -9.90 -27.78 -1.06
C ARG A 272 -11.40 -27.48 -0.97
N ARG A 273 -11.80 -26.20 -0.93
CA ARG A 273 -13.21 -25.77 -0.97
C ARG A 273 -13.90 -26.18 -2.26
N LYS A 274 -13.26 -25.96 -3.42
CA LYS A 274 -13.79 -26.37 -4.74
C LYS A 274 -14.07 -27.89 -4.80
N SER A 275 -13.12 -28.71 -4.32
CA SER A 275 -13.27 -30.16 -4.23
C SER A 275 -14.44 -30.59 -3.34
N ARG A 276 -14.55 -30.04 -2.11
CA ARG A 276 -15.67 -30.32 -1.19
C ARG A 276 -17.04 -29.98 -1.78
N THR A 277 -17.15 -28.86 -2.49
CA THR A 277 -18.42 -28.45 -3.13
C THR A 277 -18.77 -29.36 -4.31
N ALA A 278 -17.80 -29.78 -5.13
CA ALA A 278 -18.03 -30.73 -6.22
C ALA A 278 -18.49 -32.09 -5.68
N TYR A 279 -17.84 -32.62 -4.64
CA TYR A 279 -18.24 -33.87 -3.98
C TYR A 279 -19.66 -33.82 -3.40
N ARG A 280 -20.03 -32.71 -2.73
CA ARG A 280 -21.39 -32.50 -2.20
C ARG A 280 -22.44 -32.46 -3.31
N ARG A 281 -22.16 -31.82 -4.45
CA ARG A 281 -23.07 -31.81 -5.61
C ARG A 281 -23.28 -33.21 -6.17
N LYS A 282 -22.21 -33.99 -6.33
CA LYS A 282 -22.30 -35.38 -6.79
C LYS A 282 -23.17 -36.25 -5.87
N ILE A 283 -23.02 -36.12 -4.54
CA ILE A 283 -23.89 -36.81 -3.58
C ILE A 283 -25.35 -36.36 -3.72
N GLN A 284 -25.59 -35.06 -3.91
CA GLN A 284 -26.95 -34.55 -4.09
C GLN A 284 -27.58 -35.11 -5.37
N GLU A 285 -26.86 -35.08 -6.50
CA GLU A 285 -27.28 -35.67 -7.77
C GLU A 285 -27.52 -37.19 -7.67
N GLU A 286 -26.67 -37.93 -6.95
CA GLU A 286 -26.85 -39.37 -6.69
C GLU A 286 -28.06 -39.67 -5.78
N ASN A 287 -28.40 -38.77 -4.85
CA ASN A 287 -29.60 -38.87 -4.02
C ASN A 287 -30.85 -38.49 -4.81
N ASP A 288 -30.86 -37.37 -5.53
CA ASP A 288 -32.01 -36.89 -6.29
C ASP A 288 -32.42 -37.92 -7.36
N ASN A 289 -31.44 -38.56 -8.04
CA ASN A 289 -31.65 -39.68 -8.97
C ASN A 289 -32.08 -41.00 -8.31
N ARG A 290 -32.06 -41.11 -6.98
CA ARG A 290 -32.56 -42.28 -6.21
C ARG A 290 -33.99 -42.11 -5.70
N TRP A 291 -34.52 -40.89 -5.72
CA TRP A 291 -35.89 -40.54 -5.31
C TRP A 291 -36.77 -40.14 -6.50
N ALA A 292 -36.25 -40.25 -7.73
CA ALA A 292 -36.95 -40.08 -9.00
C ALA A 292 -37.25 -41.44 -9.66
#